data_AF-A0A7S2AA19-F1
#
_entry.id   AF-A0A7S2AA19-F1
#
_cell.length_a   1.000
_cell.length_b   1.000
_cell.length_c   1.000
_cell.angle_alpha   90.00
_cell.angle_beta   90.00
_cell.angle_gamma   90.00
#
_symmetry.space_group_name_H-M   'P 1'
#
loop_
_entity.id
_entity.type
_entity.pdbx_description
1 polymer ?
#
loop_
_entity_poly.entity_id
_entity_poly.type
_entity_poly.pdbx_seq_one_letter_code
_entity_poly.pdbx_strand_id
1 'polypeptide(L)'
;GGGGGGGDSRFDSGGGGFGGDGFGGGDDFGGGGGGGFDDGVRAPDRTRTMRLVGGVEDASSSSSSAAIELDDYDEVVEADLSGVVSVAWTNEERRDGDVEAYFASSADSSDSSYSSPSPRDADRAAAAVDGLIGAVRSRARSLSDFTVSARRVLHRHPELMYNESVTSGIVRRVLTDLGVEHTSGWARNVHPDRIPGPGGHGVVAHVGTGGSPCVVLRADMDALPIHEETEGVEDFRSANAGRMHACGHDGHTAMLLGAAALLKDVEGSIGG
;
A
#
# COMPACT_ATOMS: atom_id res chain seq x y z
N GLY A 1 18.42 11.83 64.41
CA GLY A 1 17.74 10.79 65.21
C GLY A 1 16.39 10.59 64.58
N GLY A 2 16.05 9.42 64.06
CA GLY A 2 15.84 8.14 64.79
C GLY A 2 14.36 7.82 64.54
N GLY A 3 14.03 6.82 63.71
CA GLY A 3 13.75 5.44 64.14
C GLY A 3 12.32 5.36 64.68
N GLY A 4 11.42 4.44 64.30
CA GLY A 4 11.48 3.17 63.60
C GLY A 4 10.31 2.30 64.13
N GLY A 5 9.95 1.24 63.38
CA GLY A 5 9.07 0.15 63.81
C GLY A 5 7.61 0.30 63.35
N GLY A 6 6.96 -0.68 62.74
CA GLY A 6 7.22 -2.11 62.60
C GLY A 6 5.91 -2.86 62.84
N GLY A 7 5.58 -3.85 62.01
CA GLY A 7 4.37 -4.67 62.19
C GLY A 7 4.03 -5.57 61.00
N ASP A 8 4.74 -6.69 60.89
CA ASP A 8 4.40 -7.85 60.06
C ASP A 8 3.15 -8.58 60.58
N SER A 9 2.41 -9.24 59.67
CA SER A 9 1.92 -10.60 59.92
C SER A 9 1.65 -11.37 58.62
N ARG A 10 2.45 -12.44 58.44
CA ARG A 10 2.18 -13.61 57.59
C ARG A 10 1.62 -14.74 58.47
N PHE A 11 0.79 -15.59 57.87
CA PHE A 11 0.55 -17.05 58.02
C PHE A 11 -0.96 -17.33 57.93
N ASP A 12 -1.50 -18.45 57.44
CA ASP A 12 -1.15 -19.56 56.54
C ASP A 12 -2.31 -20.58 56.65
N SER A 13 -2.40 -21.48 55.68
CA SER A 13 -2.77 -22.90 55.81
C SER A 13 -4.20 -23.40 55.53
N GLY A 14 -4.25 -24.38 54.62
CA GLY A 14 -5.29 -25.39 54.42
C GLY A 14 -5.65 -25.56 52.92
N GLY A 15 -5.27 -26.59 52.17
CA GLY A 15 -4.67 -27.89 52.46
C GLY A 15 -5.48 -29.03 51.81
N GLY A 16 -4.83 -29.85 50.97
CA GLY A 16 -5.31 -31.14 50.41
C GLY A 16 -5.21 -31.19 48.86
N GLY A 17 -4.34 -31.95 48.18
CA GLY A 17 -3.74 -33.27 48.45
C GLY A 17 -4.79 -34.36 48.16
N PHE A 18 -4.64 -35.41 47.35
CA PHE A 18 -3.51 -36.23 46.86
C PHE A 18 -3.98 -36.99 45.58
N GLY A 19 -3.14 -37.27 44.58
CA GLY A 19 -2.44 -38.57 44.37
C GLY A 19 -3.17 -39.44 43.32
N GLY A 20 -2.59 -40.17 42.37
CA GLY A 20 -1.20 -40.46 42.04
C GLY A 20 -1.02 -41.97 41.83
N ASP A 21 -1.02 -42.45 40.58
CA ASP A 21 -0.62 -43.78 40.09
C ASP A 21 -0.96 -43.90 38.59
N GLY A 22 -0.20 -44.51 37.67
CA GLY A 22 0.99 -45.34 37.74
C GLY A 22 0.79 -46.63 36.93
N PHE A 23 1.65 -46.89 35.92
CA PHE A 23 1.88 -48.17 35.21
C PHE A 23 0.76 -48.65 34.26
N GLY A 24 0.96 -49.38 33.15
CA GLY A 24 2.05 -50.06 32.44
C GLY A 24 1.38 -50.73 31.20
N GLY A 25 2.00 -50.79 30.02
CA GLY A 25 2.67 -52.00 29.50
C GLY A 25 1.71 -53.13 29.07
N GLY A 26 1.75 -53.58 27.81
CA GLY A 26 1.13 -54.86 27.39
C GLY A 26 0.49 -54.90 25.99
N ASP A 27 1.32 -54.97 24.96
CA ASP A 27 1.43 -55.99 23.91
C ASP A 27 0.27 -57.03 23.69
N ASP A 28 0.08 -57.35 22.40
CA ASP A 28 -0.24 -58.66 21.80
C ASP A 28 -1.67 -59.07 21.32
N PHE A 29 -1.71 -59.26 19.99
CA PHE A 29 -2.35 -60.27 19.11
C PHE A 29 -3.85 -60.62 19.16
N GLY A 30 -4.45 -60.64 17.96
CA GLY A 30 -5.60 -61.50 17.65
C GLY A 30 -6.34 -61.14 16.36
N GLY A 31 -5.97 -61.79 15.26
CA GLY A 31 -6.50 -61.52 13.92
C GLY A 31 -7.87 -62.12 13.58
N GLY A 32 -8.37 -61.74 12.40
CA GLY A 32 -9.53 -62.33 11.74
C GLY A 32 -9.70 -61.69 10.36
N GLY A 33 -9.26 -62.40 9.32
CA GLY A 33 -9.16 -61.88 7.96
C GLY A 33 -10.45 -61.95 7.14
N GLY A 34 -10.34 -61.49 5.89
CA GLY A 34 -11.28 -61.83 4.83
C GLY A 34 -11.38 -60.80 3.71
N GLY A 35 -10.87 -61.16 2.53
CA GLY A 35 -11.41 -60.72 1.23
C GLY A 35 -10.75 -59.49 0.61
N GLY A 36 -9.83 -59.72 -0.32
CA GLY A 36 -9.29 -58.68 -1.19
C GLY A 36 -10.22 -58.30 -2.34
N PHE A 37 -10.06 -57.07 -2.81
CA PHE A 37 -10.20 -56.70 -4.23
C PHE A 37 -9.20 -55.56 -4.49
N ASP A 38 -8.39 -55.79 -5.52
CA ASP A 38 -7.39 -54.89 -6.08
C ASP A 38 -8.11 -53.81 -6.89
N ASP A 39 -7.75 -52.54 -6.71
CA ASP A 39 -7.86 -51.51 -7.75
C ASP A 39 -6.99 -50.32 -7.35
N GLY A 40 -5.82 -50.24 -7.99
CA GLY A 40 -4.88 -49.17 -7.81
C GLY A 40 -5.39 -47.85 -8.39
N VAL A 41 -5.36 -46.78 -7.60
CA VAL A 41 -5.15 -45.43 -8.13
C VAL A 41 -4.22 -44.67 -7.19
N ARG A 42 -2.99 -44.53 -7.70
CA ARG A 42 -1.88 -43.71 -7.20
C ARG A 42 -2.32 -42.25 -7.08
N ALA A 43 -2.13 -41.66 -5.90
CA ALA A 43 -2.29 -40.22 -5.69
C ALA A 43 -1.26 -39.43 -6.54
N PRO A 44 -1.67 -38.39 -7.28
CA PRO A 44 -0.74 -37.41 -7.80
C PRO A 44 -0.72 -36.15 -6.92
N ASP A 45 0.45 -35.91 -6.33
CA ASP A 45 0.99 -34.58 -6.05
C ASP A 45 1.05 -33.76 -7.36
N ARG A 46 0.61 -32.49 -7.29
CA ARG A 46 1.20 -31.34 -8.03
C ARG A 46 0.41 -30.04 -7.81
N THR A 47 1.13 -29.06 -7.28
CA THR A 47 1.01 -27.62 -7.52
C THR A 47 0.33 -27.24 -8.84
N ARG A 48 -0.74 -26.41 -8.76
CA ARG A 48 -1.23 -25.61 -9.89
C ARG A 48 -1.70 -24.23 -9.42
N THR A 49 -0.92 -23.23 -9.82
CA THR A 49 -1.29 -21.83 -10.04
C THR A 49 -2.64 -21.72 -10.74
N MET A 50 -3.57 -20.99 -10.14
CA MET A 50 -4.88 -20.68 -10.69
C MET A 50 -4.75 -19.49 -11.65
N ARG A 51 -4.71 -19.81 -12.95
CA ARG A 51 -4.84 -18.86 -14.06
C ARG A 51 -6.33 -18.79 -14.39
N LEU A 52 -7.01 -17.69 -14.03
CA LEU A 52 -8.39 -17.47 -14.45
C LEU A 52 -8.37 -16.89 -15.87
N VAL A 53 -8.77 -17.73 -16.83
CA VAL A 53 -9.17 -17.35 -18.18
C VAL A 53 -10.67 -17.60 -18.29
N GLY A 54 -11.41 -16.55 -18.65
CA GLY A 54 -12.74 -16.57 -19.25
C GLY A 54 -12.92 -15.16 -19.80
N GLY A 55 -13.01 -14.89 -21.10
CA GLY A 55 -13.66 -15.65 -22.15
C GLY A 55 -15.02 -15.02 -22.43
N VAL A 56 -15.02 -13.89 -23.18
CA VAL A 56 -16.18 -13.44 -23.95
C VAL A 56 -15.66 -13.06 -25.33
N GLU A 57 -16.29 -13.65 -26.34
CA GLU A 57 -15.93 -13.66 -27.75
C GLU A 57 -16.19 -12.33 -28.47
N ASP A 58 -15.63 -12.24 -29.67
CA ASP A 58 -15.49 -11.09 -30.56
C ASP A 58 -16.76 -10.27 -30.81
N ALA A 59 -16.65 -8.96 -30.59
CA ALA A 59 -17.44 -7.96 -31.30
C ALA A 59 -16.46 -7.03 -32.04
N SER A 60 -16.20 -7.35 -33.30
CA SER A 60 -15.61 -6.44 -34.27
C SER A 60 -16.56 -5.27 -34.53
N SER A 61 -16.40 -4.20 -33.75
CA SER A 61 -16.85 -2.88 -34.15
C SER A 61 -15.84 -1.86 -33.67
N SER A 62 -15.25 -1.18 -34.64
CA SER A 62 -14.43 0.01 -34.45
C SER A 62 -15.19 1.02 -33.60
N SER A 63 -14.84 1.10 -32.32
CA SER A 63 -15.14 2.26 -31.49
C SER A 63 -13.84 2.63 -30.80
N SER A 64 -13.38 3.83 -31.12
CA SER A 64 -12.24 4.49 -30.54
C SER A 64 -12.22 4.30 -29.02
N SER A 65 -11.04 3.95 -28.48
CA SER A 65 -10.73 4.17 -27.07
C SER A 65 -11.10 5.60 -26.72
N ALA A 66 -12.25 5.79 -26.08
CA ALA A 66 -12.57 7.07 -25.47
C ALA A 66 -11.61 7.21 -24.27
N ALA A 67 -10.43 7.75 -24.54
CA ALA A 67 -9.73 8.53 -23.54
C ALA A 67 -10.76 9.51 -23.01
N ILE A 68 -11.01 9.48 -21.70
CA ILE A 68 -11.70 10.59 -21.05
C ILE A 68 -10.78 11.78 -21.31
N GLU A 69 -11.19 12.61 -22.27
CA GLU A 69 -10.43 13.76 -22.73
C GLU A 69 -10.17 14.65 -21.51
N LEU A 70 -8.98 15.22 -21.46
CA LEU A 70 -8.52 16.14 -20.42
C LEU A 70 -9.26 17.50 -20.50
N ASP A 71 -10.50 17.51 -21.00
CA ASP A 71 -11.23 18.70 -21.44
C ASP A 71 -12.22 19.22 -20.38
N ASP A 72 -12.32 18.55 -19.22
CA ASP A 72 -13.14 18.97 -18.07
C ASP A 72 -12.30 19.61 -16.93
N TYR A 73 -11.10 20.11 -17.23
CA TYR A 73 -10.31 20.89 -16.26
C TYR A 73 -10.69 22.37 -16.34
N ASP A 74 -11.26 22.88 -15.25
CA ASP A 74 -11.42 24.31 -15.05
C ASP A 74 -10.03 24.98 -14.95
N GLU A 75 -9.86 26.17 -15.56
CA GLU A 75 -8.62 26.97 -15.49
C GLU A 75 -8.13 27.17 -14.05
N VAL A 76 -9.06 27.19 -13.08
CA VAL A 76 -8.76 27.32 -11.65
C VAL A 76 -7.97 26.11 -11.12
N VAL A 77 -8.31 24.89 -11.55
CA VAL A 77 -7.63 23.67 -11.12
C VAL A 77 -6.22 23.61 -11.71
N GLU A 78 -6.04 24.03 -12.96
CA GLU A 78 -4.72 24.11 -13.60
C GLU A 78 -3.79 25.10 -12.89
N ALA A 79 -4.31 26.24 -12.46
CA ALA A 79 -3.55 27.21 -11.69
C ALA A 79 -3.07 26.62 -10.35
N ASP A 80 -3.96 25.95 -9.61
CA ASP A 80 -3.61 25.27 -8.35
C ASP A 80 -2.59 24.13 -8.56
N LEU A 81 -2.74 23.36 -9.65
CA LEU A 81 -1.84 22.26 -10.02
C LEU A 81 -0.45 22.73 -10.43
N SER A 82 -0.35 23.88 -11.11
CA SER A 82 0.95 24.44 -11.52
C SER A 82 1.91 24.63 -10.34
N GLY A 83 1.35 24.96 -9.16
CA GLY A 83 2.09 25.05 -7.90
C GLY A 83 2.65 23.70 -7.45
N VAL A 84 1.85 22.63 -7.50
CA VAL A 84 2.27 21.27 -7.11
C VAL A 84 3.42 20.77 -7.97
N VAL A 85 3.28 20.95 -9.28
CA VAL A 85 4.25 20.50 -10.28
C VAL A 85 5.56 21.26 -10.10
N SER A 86 5.51 22.59 -10.03
CA SER A 86 6.72 23.41 -9.83
C SER A 86 7.50 22.99 -8.58
N VAL A 87 6.83 22.68 -7.47
CA VAL A 87 7.47 22.21 -6.23
C VAL A 87 8.11 20.82 -6.40
N ALA A 88 7.47 19.92 -7.15
CA ALA A 88 8.05 18.60 -7.47
C ALA A 88 9.37 18.73 -8.23
N TRP A 89 9.45 19.66 -9.20
CA TRP A 89 10.63 19.84 -10.06
C TRP A 89 11.71 20.77 -9.48
N THR A 90 11.38 21.74 -8.62
CA THR A 90 12.41 22.51 -7.89
C THR A 90 13.27 21.64 -6.98
N ASN A 91 12.84 20.41 -6.70
CA ASN A 91 13.65 19.42 -6.01
C ASN A 91 14.71 18.74 -6.90
N GLU A 92 14.90 19.17 -8.15
CA GLU A 92 15.96 18.67 -9.06
C GLU A 92 17.37 18.79 -8.46
N GLU A 93 17.66 19.80 -7.65
CA GLU A 93 18.94 19.91 -6.91
C GLU A 93 19.15 18.77 -5.88
N ARG A 94 18.14 17.93 -5.63
CA ARG A 94 18.20 16.73 -4.78
C ARG A 94 17.99 15.41 -5.54
N ARG A 95 17.93 15.42 -6.88
CA ARG A 95 18.04 14.19 -7.69
C ARG A 95 19.42 13.56 -7.58
N ASP A 96 20.43 14.33 -7.20
CA ASP A 96 21.76 13.82 -6.85
C ASP A 96 21.71 13.03 -5.54
N GLY A 97 21.60 11.70 -5.66
CA GLY A 97 22.74 10.88 -5.27
C GLY A 97 22.67 9.98 -4.03
N ASP A 98 21.61 9.95 -3.22
CA ASP A 98 21.64 9.11 -1.99
C ASP A 98 20.90 7.78 -2.11
N VAL A 99 19.73 7.73 -2.78
CA VAL A 99 18.91 6.51 -2.83
C VAL A 99 19.32 5.60 -3.99
N GLU A 100 19.50 6.16 -5.20
CA GLU A 100 20.06 5.48 -6.37
C GLU A 100 21.44 4.87 -6.07
N ALA A 101 22.33 5.61 -5.41
CA ALA A 101 23.65 5.10 -5.02
C ALA A 101 23.55 3.91 -4.06
N TYR A 102 22.59 3.95 -3.14
CA TYR A 102 22.33 2.85 -2.21
C TYR A 102 21.85 1.59 -2.95
N PHE A 103 20.86 1.71 -3.82
CA PHE A 103 20.34 0.59 -4.62
C PHE A 103 21.35 0.07 -5.65
N ALA A 104 22.10 0.95 -6.32
CA ALA A 104 23.16 0.58 -7.25
C ALA A 104 24.30 -0.19 -6.55
N SER A 105 24.64 0.16 -5.31
CA SER A 105 25.65 -0.55 -4.52
C SER A 105 25.18 -1.91 -3.99
N SER A 106 23.87 -2.16 -3.95
CA SER A 106 23.26 -3.39 -3.42
C SER A 106 22.98 -4.45 -4.50
N ALA A 107 23.08 -4.10 -5.78
CA ALA A 107 22.75 -4.98 -6.91
C ALA A 107 23.88 -5.97 -7.31
N ASP A 108 25.07 -5.87 -6.71
CA ASP A 108 26.28 -6.63 -7.12
C ASP A 108 26.46 -7.98 -6.40
N SER A 109 25.39 -8.63 -5.94
CA SER A 109 25.51 -9.95 -5.30
C SER A 109 24.60 -10.99 -5.95
N SER A 110 24.89 -11.34 -7.20
CA SER A 110 24.40 -12.56 -7.84
C SER A 110 25.42 -13.69 -7.67
N ASP A 111 25.64 -14.18 -6.45
CA ASP A 111 26.36 -15.44 -6.25
C ASP A 111 25.41 -16.55 -5.78
N SER A 112 25.23 -17.53 -6.67
CA SER A 112 24.26 -18.62 -6.59
C SER A 112 24.88 -19.82 -5.86
N SER A 113 25.31 -19.64 -4.61
CA SER A 113 25.63 -20.77 -3.73
C SER A 113 24.93 -20.63 -2.38
N TYR A 114 23.91 -21.47 -2.17
CA TYR A 114 23.08 -21.47 -0.96
C TYR A 114 23.89 -22.07 0.19
N SER A 115 24.63 -21.23 0.91
CA SER A 115 25.16 -21.54 2.25
C SER A 115 24.40 -20.70 3.27
N SER A 116 24.02 -21.30 4.40
CA SER A 116 23.31 -20.57 5.46
C SER A 116 24.13 -19.35 5.89
N PRO A 117 23.53 -18.14 5.95
CA PRO A 117 24.28 -16.92 6.20
C PRO A 117 24.96 -16.97 7.57
N SER A 118 26.25 -16.58 7.61
CA SER A 118 26.98 -16.47 8.87
C SER A 118 26.42 -15.30 9.69
N PRO A 119 26.67 -15.25 11.02
CA PRO A 119 26.24 -14.11 11.85
C PRO A 119 26.71 -12.74 11.31
N ARG A 120 27.89 -12.70 10.65
CA ARG A 120 28.42 -11.48 10.03
C ARG A 120 27.66 -11.06 8.77
N ASP A 121 27.08 -12.01 8.04
CA ASP A 121 26.26 -11.75 6.87
C ASP A 121 24.89 -11.22 7.29
N ALA A 122 24.33 -11.75 8.39
CA ALA A 122 23.11 -11.23 9.00
C ALA A 122 23.29 -9.80 9.52
N ASP A 123 24.40 -9.50 10.21
CA ASP A 123 24.71 -8.16 10.68
C ASP A 123 24.90 -7.16 9.51
N ARG A 124 25.54 -7.60 8.42
CA ARG A 124 25.71 -6.79 7.21
C ARG A 124 24.37 -6.54 6.50
N ALA A 125 23.52 -7.55 6.38
CA ALA A 125 22.19 -7.42 5.80
C ALA A 125 21.29 -6.49 6.64
N ALA A 126 21.36 -6.58 7.98
CA ALA A 126 20.64 -5.68 8.87
C ALA A 126 21.12 -4.22 8.72
N ALA A 127 22.44 -3.99 8.71
CA ALA A 127 23.01 -2.67 8.47
C ALA A 127 22.62 -2.11 7.09
N ALA A 128 22.49 -2.98 6.09
CA ALA A 128 22.03 -2.60 4.77
C ALA A 128 20.54 -2.18 4.78
N VAL A 129 19.67 -2.94 5.43
CA VAL A 129 18.26 -2.55 5.57
C VAL A 129 18.11 -1.23 6.33
N ASP A 130 18.89 -1.01 7.39
CA ASP A 130 18.88 0.26 8.13
C ASP A 130 19.35 1.44 7.27
N GLY A 131 20.39 1.23 6.45
CA GLY A 131 20.87 2.21 5.48
C GLY A 131 19.79 2.58 4.46
N LEU A 132 19.10 1.58 3.90
CA LEU A 132 17.99 1.78 2.98
C LEU A 132 16.85 2.57 3.64
N ILE A 133 16.42 2.17 4.84
CA ILE A 133 15.37 2.88 5.59
C ILE A 133 15.78 4.34 5.84
N GLY A 134 17.04 4.58 6.17
CA GLY A 134 17.61 5.91 6.32
C GLY A 134 17.50 6.74 5.04
N ALA A 135 17.90 6.17 3.90
CA ALA A 135 17.83 6.82 2.59
C ALA A 135 16.38 7.14 2.18
N VAL A 136 15.46 6.18 2.32
CA VAL A 136 14.03 6.37 2.05
C VAL A 136 13.44 7.47 2.92
N ARG A 137 13.74 7.49 4.24
CA ARG A 137 13.28 8.56 5.15
C ARG A 137 13.87 9.93 4.79
N SER A 138 15.12 9.98 4.34
CA SER A 138 15.74 11.23 3.87
C SER A 138 14.99 11.75 2.64
N ARG A 139 14.78 10.89 1.65
CA ARG A 139 14.06 11.24 0.41
C ARG A 139 12.61 11.63 0.67
N ALA A 140 11.88 10.87 1.50
CA ALA A 140 10.51 11.19 1.87
C ALA A 140 10.40 12.58 2.53
N ARG A 141 11.36 12.96 3.39
CA ARG A 141 11.41 14.31 3.98
C ARG A 141 11.63 15.41 2.92
N SER A 142 12.44 15.13 1.89
CA SER A 142 12.63 16.09 0.78
C SER A 142 11.36 16.30 -0.06
N LEU A 143 10.42 15.35 -0.05
CA LEU A 143 9.14 15.44 -0.75
C LEU A 143 8.03 16.09 0.09
N SER A 144 8.35 16.59 1.30
CA SER A 144 7.36 17.19 2.21
C SER A 144 6.59 18.32 1.53
N ASP A 145 7.27 19.26 0.87
CA ASP A 145 6.61 20.41 0.25
C ASP A 145 5.69 19.97 -0.91
N PHE A 146 6.13 18.97 -1.69
CA PHE A 146 5.31 18.36 -2.73
C PHE A 146 4.04 17.73 -2.16
N THR A 147 4.16 16.91 -1.12
CA THR A 147 3.00 16.24 -0.50
C THR A 147 2.05 17.23 0.18
N VAL A 148 2.57 18.29 0.82
CA VAL A 148 1.76 19.38 1.38
C VAL A 148 1.02 20.13 0.28
N SER A 149 1.70 20.47 -0.82
CA SER A 149 1.07 21.14 -1.96
C SER A 149 -0.02 20.29 -2.59
N ALA A 150 0.27 19.01 -2.88
CA ALA A 150 -0.70 18.07 -3.44
C ALA A 150 -1.93 17.93 -2.54
N ARG A 151 -1.71 17.76 -1.22
CA ARG A 151 -2.80 17.71 -0.25
C ARG A 151 -3.67 18.96 -0.31
N ARG A 152 -3.07 20.16 -0.32
CA ARG A 152 -3.82 21.43 -0.31
C ARG A 152 -4.68 21.58 -1.57
N VAL A 153 -4.17 21.20 -2.73
CA VAL A 153 -4.95 21.20 -3.98
C VAL A 153 -6.12 20.22 -3.88
N LEU A 154 -5.89 18.98 -3.44
CA LEU A 154 -6.95 18.00 -3.23
C LEU A 154 -7.99 18.47 -2.20
N HIS A 155 -7.55 19.08 -1.11
CA HIS A 155 -8.43 19.61 -0.06
C HIS A 155 -9.35 20.71 -0.57
N ARG A 156 -8.85 21.56 -1.47
CA ARG A 156 -9.60 22.65 -2.09
C ARG A 156 -10.67 22.15 -3.06
N HIS A 157 -10.49 20.97 -3.66
CA HIS A 157 -11.39 20.39 -4.66
C HIS A 157 -12.06 19.09 -4.19
N PRO A 158 -12.79 19.07 -3.06
CA PRO A 158 -13.38 17.84 -2.54
C PRO A 158 -14.59 17.42 -3.37
N GLU A 159 -14.65 16.13 -3.73
CA GLU A 159 -15.75 15.52 -4.48
C GLU A 159 -16.32 14.32 -3.72
N LEU A 160 -17.64 14.10 -3.85
CA LEU A 160 -18.31 13.02 -3.15
C LEU A 160 -18.04 11.68 -3.83
N MET A 161 -18.28 10.60 -3.07
CA MET A 161 -18.25 9.22 -3.56
C MET A 161 -18.94 9.09 -4.93
N TYR A 162 -18.27 8.41 -5.86
CA TYR A 162 -18.68 8.15 -7.24
C TYR A 162 -18.78 9.35 -8.17
N ASN A 163 -18.38 10.56 -7.73
CA ASN A 163 -18.41 11.79 -8.51
C ASN A 163 -17.05 12.52 -8.46
N GLU A 164 -15.95 11.78 -8.27
CA GLU A 164 -14.57 12.26 -8.10
C GLU A 164 -13.86 12.55 -9.43
N SER A 165 -14.55 13.18 -10.37
CA SER A 165 -14.02 13.48 -11.71
C SER A 165 -12.79 14.39 -11.69
N VAL A 166 -12.86 15.49 -10.94
CA VAL A 166 -11.79 16.49 -10.82
C VAL A 166 -10.64 15.93 -10.00
N THR A 167 -10.92 15.28 -8.87
CA THR A 167 -9.93 14.67 -8.00
C THR A 167 -9.15 13.57 -8.71
N SER A 168 -9.83 12.71 -9.47
CA SER A 168 -9.18 11.71 -10.34
C SER A 168 -8.31 12.39 -11.39
N GLY A 169 -8.79 13.48 -11.99
CA GLY A 169 -8.02 14.30 -12.91
C GLY A 169 -6.72 14.79 -12.29
N ILE A 170 -6.78 15.48 -11.16
CA ILE A 170 -5.62 15.96 -10.39
C ILE A 170 -4.60 14.83 -10.18
N VAL A 171 -5.04 13.65 -9.73
CA VAL A 171 -4.17 12.48 -9.51
C VAL A 171 -3.50 12.04 -10.81
N ARG A 172 -4.26 11.90 -11.90
CA ARG A 172 -3.73 11.50 -13.23
C ARG A 172 -2.73 12.51 -13.76
N ARG A 173 -3.00 13.81 -13.59
CA ARG A 173 -2.09 14.87 -14.02
C ARG A 173 -0.77 14.79 -13.26
N VAL A 174 -0.83 14.72 -11.93
CA VAL A 174 0.39 14.58 -11.10
C VAL A 174 1.17 13.33 -11.48
N LEU A 175 0.51 12.19 -11.70
CA LEU A 175 1.19 10.96 -12.15
C LEU A 175 1.83 11.10 -13.54
N THR A 176 1.14 11.79 -14.47
CA THR A 176 1.68 12.11 -15.81
C THR A 176 2.94 12.95 -15.69
N ASP A 177 2.91 13.99 -14.86
CA ASP A 177 4.05 14.87 -14.63
C ASP A 177 5.22 14.12 -13.97
N LEU A 178 4.93 13.21 -13.03
CA LEU A 178 5.95 12.32 -12.46
C LEU A 178 6.49 11.28 -13.45
N GLY A 179 5.92 11.16 -14.65
CA GLY A 179 6.29 10.14 -15.63
C GLY A 179 5.89 8.72 -15.21
N VAL A 180 4.90 8.59 -14.32
CA VAL A 180 4.40 7.29 -13.83
C VAL A 180 3.30 6.77 -14.73
N GLU A 181 3.48 5.55 -15.24
CA GLU A 181 2.47 4.89 -16.05
C GLU A 181 1.22 4.57 -15.21
N HIS A 182 0.06 4.93 -15.73
CA HIS A 182 -1.19 4.74 -15.01
C HIS A 182 -2.38 4.53 -15.96
N THR A 183 -3.41 3.89 -15.43
CA THR A 183 -4.71 3.70 -16.07
C THR A 183 -5.82 4.30 -15.20
N SER A 184 -6.94 4.66 -15.81
CA SER A 184 -8.12 5.23 -15.13
C SER A 184 -9.39 4.54 -15.62
N GLY A 185 -10.56 4.88 -15.07
CA GLY A 185 -11.82 4.22 -15.41
C GLY A 185 -12.25 3.14 -14.42
N TRP A 186 -11.50 2.94 -13.34
CA TRP A 186 -11.73 1.87 -12.36
C TRP A 186 -12.78 2.24 -11.31
N ALA A 187 -13.26 1.25 -10.56
CA ALA A 187 -14.25 1.43 -9.48
C ALA A 187 -15.59 2.05 -9.97
N ARG A 188 -16.23 1.41 -10.95
CA ARG A 188 -17.60 1.76 -11.38
C ARG A 188 -18.62 1.49 -10.28
N ASN A 189 -19.65 2.33 -10.18
CA ASN A 189 -20.72 2.14 -9.23
C ASN A 189 -21.63 0.98 -9.65
N VAL A 190 -21.68 -0.07 -8.83
CA VAL A 190 -22.54 -1.25 -9.04
C VAL A 190 -23.86 -1.19 -8.26
N HIS A 191 -24.06 -0.14 -7.46
CA HIS A 191 -25.25 0.10 -6.64
C HIS A 191 -25.81 1.53 -6.83
N PRO A 192 -26.15 1.93 -8.07
CA PRO A 192 -26.67 3.27 -8.35
C PRO A 192 -28.03 3.54 -7.69
N ASP A 193 -28.75 2.49 -7.26
CA ASP A 193 -29.98 2.57 -6.48
C ASP A 193 -29.77 3.04 -5.03
N ARG A 194 -28.55 2.88 -4.49
CA ARG A 194 -28.21 3.23 -3.10
C ARG A 194 -27.46 4.54 -2.99
N ILE A 195 -26.48 4.74 -3.86
CA ILE A 195 -25.60 5.91 -3.86
C ILE A 195 -25.55 6.47 -5.29
N PRO A 196 -25.98 7.72 -5.53
CA PRO A 196 -25.92 8.33 -6.85
C PRO A 196 -24.49 8.53 -7.34
N GLY A 197 -24.28 8.46 -8.65
CA GLY A 197 -23.01 8.74 -9.31
C GLY A 197 -22.53 7.58 -10.18
N PRO A 198 -21.79 7.84 -11.26
CA PRO A 198 -21.33 6.80 -12.18
C PRO A 198 -20.20 5.94 -11.60
N GLY A 199 -19.38 6.48 -10.69
CA GLY A 199 -18.07 5.91 -10.37
C GLY A 199 -17.17 5.89 -11.61
N GLY A 200 -16.17 5.01 -11.63
CA GLY A 200 -15.23 4.94 -12.76
C GLY A 200 -14.06 5.93 -12.63
N HIS A 201 -13.90 6.57 -11.48
CA HIS A 201 -12.84 7.56 -11.24
C HIS A 201 -11.55 6.94 -10.69
N GLY A 202 -11.54 5.64 -10.38
CA GLY A 202 -10.37 4.97 -9.82
C GLY A 202 -9.16 5.03 -10.78
N VAL A 203 -7.99 5.27 -10.19
CA VAL A 203 -6.70 5.34 -10.88
C VAL A 203 -5.80 4.21 -10.37
N VAL A 204 -5.12 3.51 -11.29
CA VAL A 204 -4.13 2.48 -10.97
C VAL A 204 -2.81 2.86 -11.62
N ALA A 205 -1.77 3.05 -10.81
CA ALA A 205 -0.42 3.37 -11.24
C ALA A 205 0.50 2.15 -11.10
N HIS A 206 1.48 2.04 -11.99
CA HIS A 206 2.49 0.98 -11.98
C HIS A 206 3.88 1.61 -11.81
N VAL A 207 4.65 1.09 -10.86
CA VAL A 207 6.05 1.49 -10.64
C VAL A 207 6.86 0.24 -10.36
N GLY A 208 7.78 -0.07 -11.27
CA GLY A 208 8.74 -1.17 -11.14
C GLY A 208 8.98 -1.88 -12.47
N THR A 209 9.80 -2.92 -12.44
CA THR A 209 10.11 -3.78 -13.60
C THR A 209 8.97 -4.75 -13.98
N GLY A 210 7.93 -4.87 -13.16
CA GLY A 210 6.88 -5.90 -13.25
C GLY A 210 7.31 -7.26 -12.70
N GLY A 211 8.47 -7.33 -12.04
CA GLY A 211 9.00 -8.54 -11.40
C GLY A 211 8.39 -8.82 -10.02
N SER A 212 8.68 -10.00 -9.47
CA SER A 212 8.32 -10.35 -8.09
C SER A 212 9.38 -9.81 -7.11
N PRO A 213 9.02 -9.39 -5.88
CA PRO A 213 7.66 -9.33 -5.33
C PRO A 213 6.85 -8.15 -5.87
N CYS A 214 5.52 -8.26 -5.83
CA CYS A 214 4.57 -7.19 -6.15
C CYS A 214 3.88 -6.70 -4.87
N VAL A 215 3.86 -5.38 -4.65
CA VAL A 215 3.22 -4.74 -3.48
C VAL A 215 2.21 -3.69 -3.92
N VAL A 216 0.98 -3.78 -3.39
CA VAL A 216 -0.08 -2.80 -3.67
C VAL A 216 -0.19 -1.80 -2.52
N LEU A 217 -0.05 -0.52 -2.87
CA LEU A 217 -0.37 0.60 -1.98
C LEU A 217 -1.69 1.23 -2.44
N ARG A 218 -2.55 1.63 -1.49
CA ARG A 218 -3.91 2.10 -1.78
C ARG A 218 -4.28 3.30 -0.92
N ALA A 219 -4.90 4.30 -1.54
CA ALA A 219 -5.50 5.45 -0.88
C ALA A 219 -6.89 5.74 -1.50
N ASP A 220 -7.84 6.13 -0.65
CA ASP A 220 -9.13 6.69 -1.09
C ASP A 220 -9.01 8.18 -1.31
N MET A 221 -9.87 8.73 -2.17
CA MET A 221 -9.84 10.14 -2.58
C MET A 221 -11.23 10.81 -2.57
N ASP A 222 -12.26 10.16 -2.03
CA ASP A 222 -13.59 10.75 -1.88
C ASP A 222 -13.68 11.65 -0.63
N ALA A 223 -14.58 12.62 -0.67
CA ALA A 223 -14.88 13.56 0.39
C ALA A 223 -16.28 13.32 0.97
N LEU A 224 -16.63 14.09 2.00
CA LEU A 224 -17.92 14.00 2.69
C LEU A 224 -18.81 15.24 2.44
N PRO A 225 -20.15 15.10 2.52
CA PRO A 225 -21.10 16.20 2.39
C PRO A 225 -21.17 17.03 3.68
N ILE A 226 -20.05 17.67 4.04
CA ILE A 226 -19.87 18.47 5.25
C ILE A 226 -19.41 19.86 4.83
N HIS A 227 -20.00 20.90 5.43
CA HIS A 227 -19.51 22.26 5.26
C HIS A 227 -18.25 22.47 6.10
N GLU A 228 -17.20 23.00 5.49
CA GLU A 228 -15.92 23.20 6.15
C GLU A 228 -15.91 24.47 7.01
N GLU A 229 -15.86 24.29 8.32
CA GLU A 229 -15.79 25.39 9.32
C GLU A 229 -14.40 25.51 9.97
N THR A 230 -13.38 24.84 9.43
CA THR A 230 -12.02 24.89 9.97
C THR A 230 -11.45 26.31 9.88
N GLU A 231 -10.85 26.84 10.94
CA GLU A 231 -10.17 28.15 10.94
C GLU A 231 -8.70 28.01 10.53
N GLY A 232 -8.11 29.03 9.88
CA GLY A 232 -6.67 29.06 9.56
C GLY A 232 -6.26 28.27 8.32
N VAL A 233 -7.23 27.93 7.47
CA VAL A 233 -7.05 27.16 6.23
C VAL A 233 -7.54 27.93 5.00
N GLU A 234 -7.65 29.25 5.10
CA GLU A 234 -8.26 30.12 4.08
C GLU A 234 -7.64 29.95 2.68
N ASP A 235 -6.34 29.64 2.62
CA ASP A 235 -5.59 29.45 1.36
C ASP A 235 -5.93 28.13 0.64
N PHE A 236 -6.46 27.13 1.35
CA PHE A 236 -6.72 25.80 0.78
C PHE A 236 -8.06 25.19 1.24
N ARG A 237 -8.94 26.01 1.81
CA ARG A 237 -10.31 25.66 2.16
C ARG A 237 -11.03 25.14 0.91
N SER A 238 -11.91 24.17 1.10
CA SER A 238 -12.83 23.69 0.08
C SER A 238 -13.47 24.84 -0.71
N ALA A 239 -13.28 24.83 -2.02
CA ALA A 239 -13.99 25.68 -2.97
C ALA A 239 -15.40 25.14 -3.26
N ASN A 240 -15.68 23.88 -2.88
CA ASN A 240 -16.95 23.21 -3.13
C ASN A 240 -17.85 23.28 -1.90
N ALA A 241 -18.77 24.25 -1.91
CA ALA A 241 -19.68 24.48 -0.78
C ALA A 241 -20.40 23.20 -0.32
N GLY A 242 -20.31 22.90 0.97
CA GLY A 242 -20.95 21.72 1.57
C GLY A 242 -20.21 20.41 1.32
N ARG A 243 -18.97 20.45 0.83
CA ARG A 243 -18.09 19.30 0.68
C ARG A 243 -16.76 19.56 1.37
N MET A 244 -16.22 18.55 2.05
CA MET A 244 -14.94 18.64 2.77
C MET A 244 -14.27 17.27 2.85
N HIS A 245 -12.94 17.23 2.70
CA HIS A 245 -12.14 16.06 3.07
C HIS A 245 -11.98 15.94 4.60
N ALA A 246 -13.08 15.64 5.29
CA ALA A 246 -13.10 15.53 6.75
C ALA A 246 -12.49 14.21 7.30
N CYS A 247 -12.27 13.21 6.44
CA CYS A 247 -11.62 11.93 6.79
C CYS A 247 -10.13 11.87 6.43
N GLY A 248 -9.56 12.94 5.85
CA GLY A 248 -8.14 12.98 5.48
C GLY A 248 -7.78 12.20 4.21
N HIS A 249 -8.76 11.88 3.35
CA HIS A 249 -8.52 11.17 2.08
C HIS A 249 -7.60 11.97 1.14
N ASP A 250 -7.72 13.31 1.12
CA ASP A 250 -6.75 14.23 0.52
C ASP A 250 -5.31 13.96 0.98
N GLY A 251 -5.11 13.73 2.29
CA GLY A 251 -3.82 13.41 2.88
C GLY A 251 -3.30 12.04 2.47
N HIS A 252 -4.16 11.01 2.49
CA HIS A 252 -3.79 9.67 2.05
C HIS A 252 -3.37 9.64 0.57
N THR A 253 -4.14 10.30 -0.30
CA THR A 253 -3.81 10.43 -1.72
C THR A 253 -2.50 11.17 -1.93
N ALA A 254 -2.28 12.29 -1.23
CA ALA A 254 -1.03 13.05 -1.32
C ALA A 254 0.19 12.24 -0.85
N MET A 255 0.05 11.47 0.24
CA MET A 255 1.11 10.56 0.70
C MET A 255 1.41 9.46 -0.32
N LEU A 256 0.37 8.90 -0.96
CA LEU A 256 0.55 7.88 -2.00
C LEU A 256 1.22 8.44 -3.26
N LEU A 257 0.90 9.68 -3.66
CA LEU A 257 1.59 10.38 -4.74
C LEU A 257 3.07 10.62 -4.38
N GLY A 258 3.36 10.98 -3.12
CA GLY A 258 4.74 11.10 -2.63
C GLY A 258 5.51 9.77 -2.67
N ALA A 259 4.85 8.66 -2.32
CA ALA A 259 5.43 7.32 -2.45
C ALA A 259 5.69 6.97 -3.92
N ALA A 260 4.77 7.27 -4.83
CA ALA A 260 4.96 7.06 -6.26
C ALA A 260 6.17 7.85 -6.80
N ALA A 261 6.31 9.12 -6.41
CA ALA A 261 7.45 9.95 -6.79
C ALA A 261 8.79 9.36 -6.28
N LEU A 262 8.82 8.90 -5.02
CA LEU A 262 10.00 8.28 -4.43
C LEU A 262 10.36 6.96 -5.12
N LEU A 263 9.38 6.10 -5.37
CA LEU A 263 9.60 4.79 -6.00
C LEU A 263 9.99 4.94 -7.47
N LYS A 264 9.50 5.98 -8.14
CA LYS A 264 9.86 6.28 -9.54
C LYS A 264 11.36 6.56 -9.69
N ASP A 265 11.98 7.18 -8.70
CA ASP A 265 13.44 7.43 -8.70
C ASP A 265 14.26 6.13 -8.71
N VAL A 266 13.69 5.00 -8.29
CA VAL A 266 14.39 3.70 -8.17
C VAL A 266 13.71 2.57 -8.95
N GLU A 267 12.82 2.92 -9.88
CA GLU A 267 11.91 2.01 -10.57
C GLU A 267 12.63 0.79 -11.19
N GLY A 268 13.81 0.99 -11.76
CA GLY A 268 14.60 -0.07 -12.39
C GLY A 268 15.20 -1.09 -11.42
N SER A 269 15.21 -0.80 -10.12
CA SER A 269 15.78 -1.65 -9.07
C SER A 269 14.73 -2.44 -8.27
N ILE A 270 13.44 -2.22 -8.53
CA ILE A 270 12.33 -2.85 -7.82
C ILE A 270 11.48 -3.74 -8.75
N GLY A 271 10.87 -4.78 -8.16
CA GLY A 271 9.99 -5.71 -8.85
C GLY A 271 8.73 -5.01 -9.35
N GLY A 272 7.75 -4.83 -8.46
CA GLY A 272 6.56 -4.01 -8.70
C GLY A 272 5.56 -4.07 -7.57
#